data_AF-A0A258LP14-F1
#
_entry.id   AF-A0A258LP14-F1
#
_cell.length_a   1.000
_cell.length_b   1.000
_cell.length_c   1.000
_cell.angle_alpha   90.00
_cell.angle_beta   90.00
_cell.angle_gamma   90.00
#
_symmetry.space_group_name_H-M   'P 1'
#
loop_
_entity.id
_entity.type
_entity.pdbx_description
1 polymer ?
#
loop_
_entity_poly.entity_id
_entity_poly.type
_entity_poly.pdbx_seq_one_letter_code
_entity_poly.pdbx_strand_id
1 'polypeptide(L)'
;MTDALVMRRASDVRVVGLISLAHGSSHFFHLILPPMFPWLKAEFGFNYAELGLLMTIFFVVSCIVQAASGFLVDRIGARPVLFAGVGLLALAALTYSQSNGYAMLVLGAVIAGCGNGIFHPVDYTLINHKISPPNLPYAYSIHGVTG
;
A
#
# COMPACT_ATOMS: atom_id res chain seq x y z
N MET A 1 -23.99 10.11 -28.25
CA MET A 1 -24.20 9.95 -26.79
C MET A 1 -23.61 8.64 -26.26
N THR A 2 -23.73 7.54 -27.00
CA THR A 2 -23.20 6.21 -26.63
C THR A 2 -21.68 6.17 -26.47
N ASP A 3 -20.91 6.81 -27.37
CA ASP A 3 -19.44 6.75 -27.33
C ASP A 3 -18.84 7.46 -26.12
N ALA A 4 -19.43 8.59 -25.71
CA ALA A 4 -18.99 9.32 -24.52
C ALA A 4 -19.21 8.51 -23.24
N LEU A 5 -20.30 7.75 -23.15
CA LEU A 5 -20.57 6.86 -22.02
C LEU A 5 -19.60 5.68 -21.98
N VAL A 6 -19.30 5.08 -23.15
CA VAL A 6 -18.33 4.00 -23.29
C VAL A 6 -16.92 4.47 -22.89
N MET A 7 -16.49 5.64 -23.36
CA MET A 7 -15.20 6.23 -23.00
C MET A 7 -15.09 6.52 -21.50
N ARG A 8 -16.16 7.04 -20.88
CA ARG A 8 -16.20 7.32 -19.44
C ARG A 8 -16.11 6.05 -18.61
N ARG A 9 -16.83 5.00 -19.01
CA ARG A 9 -16.78 3.68 -18.35
C ARG A 9 -15.40 3.03 -18.47
N ALA A 10 -14.77 3.09 -19.64
CA ALA A 10 -13.42 2.55 -19.85
C ALA A 10 -12.38 3.28 -18.98
N SER A 11 -12.51 4.61 -18.83
CA SER A 11 -11.68 5.41 -17.93
C SER A 11 -11.85 4.99 -16.47
N ASP A 12 -13.09 4.87 -15.98
CA ASP A 12 -13.38 4.48 -14.59
C ASP A 12 -12.78 3.10 -14.30
N VAL A 13 -13.01 2.11 -15.16
CA VAL A 13 -12.47 0.75 -15.02
C VAL A 13 -10.95 0.77 -14.98
N ARG A 14 -10.31 1.57 -15.85
CA ARG A 14 -8.85 1.70 -15.87
C ARG A 14 -8.31 2.30 -14.57
N VAL A 15 -8.94 3.35 -14.06
CA VAL A 15 -8.51 4.00 -12.80
C VAL A 15 -8.67 3.02 -11.64
N VAL A 16 -9.85 2.43 -11.47
CA VAL A 16 -10.12 1.45 -10.39
C VAL A 16 -9.18 0.27 -10.47
N GLY A 17 -8.98 -0.31 -11.66
CA GLY A 17 -8.08 -1.45 -11.84
C GLY A 17 -6.63 -1.13 -11.45
N LEU A 18 -6.12 0.03 -11.83
CA LEU A 18 -4.74 0.43 -11.52
C LEU A 18 -4.52 0.68 -10.02
N ILE A 19 -5.43 1.43 -9.37
CA ILE A 19 -5.30 1.70 -7.93
C ILE A 19 -5.49 0.41 -7.11
N SER A 20 -6.44 -0.44 -7.51
CA SER A 20 -6.70 -1.71 -6.83
C SER A 20 -5.52 -2.68 -6.93
N LEU A 21 -4.87 -2.73 -8.10
CA LEU A 21 -3.66 -3.54 -8.29
C LEU A 21 -2.50 -3.00 -7.43
N ALA A 22 -2.34 -1.68 -7.35
CA ALA A 22 -1.29 -1.05 -6.56
C ALA A 22 -1.52 -1.30 -5.05
N HIS A 23 -2.74 -1.09 -4.57
CA HIS A 23 -3.15 -1.35 -3.18
C HIS A 23 -2.99 -2.83 -2.79
N GLY A 24 -3.49 -3.74 -3.63
CA GLY A 24 -3.34 -5.17 -3.39
C GLY A 24 -1.89 -5.64 -3.39
N SER A 25 -1.02 -4.99 -4.17
CA SER A 25 0.43 -5.26 -4.11
C SER A 25 1.02 -4.87 -2.75
N SER A 26 0.59 -3.73 -2.19
CA SER A 26 0.98 -3.31 -0.83
C SER A 26 0.51 -4.30 0.23
N HIS A 27 -0.74 -4.74 0.14
CA HIS A 27 -1.31 -5.73 1.07
C HIS A 27 -0.60 -7.08 1.00
N PHE A 28 -0.37 -7.60 -0.21
CA PHE A 28 0.42 -8.81 -0.39
C PHE A 28 1.79 -8.70 0.27
N PHE A 29 2.46 -7.55 0.10
CA PHE A 29 3.81 -7.33 0.59
C PHE A 29 3.93 -7.41 2.12
N HIS A 30 2.95 -6.91 2.88
CA HIS A 30 3.00 -7.00 4.35
C HIS A 30 2.33 -8.26 4.90
N LEU A 31 1.27 -8.75 4.27
CA LEU A 31 0.55 -9.95 4.70
C LEU A 31 1.31 -11.26 4.41
N ILE A 32 2.33 -11.23 3.55
CA ILE A 32 3.22 -12.38 3.36
C ILE A 32 4.11 -12.63 4.59
N LEU A 33 4.37 -11.61 5.42
CA LEU A 33 5.35 -11.73 6.51
C LEU A 33 4.89 -12.69 7.62
N PRO A 34 3.65 -12.64 8.16
CA PRO A 34 3.22 -13.56 9.22
C PRO A 34 3.28 -15.04 8.82
N PRO A 35 2.83 -15.45 7.61
CA PRO A 35 3.06 -16.81 7.12
C PRO A 35 4.54 -17.22 7.09
N MET A 36 5.46 -16.29 6.88
CA MET A 36 6.90 -16.56 6.88
C MET A 36 7.54 -16.67 8.27
N PHE A 37 6.83 -16.33 9.34
CA PHE A 37 7.39 -16.32 10.70
C PHE A 37 8.07 -17.63 11.13
N PRO A 38 7.54 -18.83 10.84
CA PRO A 38 8.23 -20.08 11.19
C PRO A 38 9.63 -20.19 10.58
N TRP A 39 9.80 -19.77 9.33
CA TRP A 39 11.09 -19.78 8.63
C TRP A 39 12.02 -18.70 9.15
N LEU A 40 11.53 -17.47 9.33
CA LEU A 40 12.32 -16.36 9.88
C LEU A 40 12.83 -16.67 11.30
N LYS A 41 12.00 -17.32 12.12
CA LYS A 41 12.37 -17.81 13.45
C LYS A 41 13.49 -18.84 13.38
N ALA A 42 13.39 -19.82 12.48
CA ALA A 42 14.40 -20.85 12.33
C ALA A 42 15.74 -20.30 11.80
N GLU A 43 15.68 -19.39 10.83
CA GLU A 43 16.86 -18.82 10.17
C GLU A 43 17.61 -17.83 11.08
N PHE A 44 16.90 -16.90 11.70
CA PHE A 44 17.50 -15.82 12.48
C PHE A 44 17.52 -16.06 14.00
N GLY A 45 16.87 -17.12 14.48
CA GLY A 45 16.77 -17.43 15.91
C GLY A 45 15.81 -16.53 16.70
N PHE A 46 14.94 -15.77 16.02
CA PHE A 46 13.97 -14.87 16.67
C PHE A 46 12.80 -15.63 17.30
N ASN A 47 12.13 -14.99 18.25
CA ASN A 47 10.85 -15.44 18.80
C ASN A 47 9.66 -14.73 18.13
N TYR A 48 8.44 -15.21 18.38
CA TYR A 48 7.23 -14.64 17.79
C TYR A 48 6.92 -13.21 18.26
N ALA A 49 7.35 -12.81 19.46
CA ALA A 49 7.21 -11.44 19.93
C ALA A 49 8.09 -10.48 19.13
N GLU A 50 9.35 -10.86 18.84
CA GLU A 50 10.24 -10.07 17.99
C GLU A 50 9.69 -9.89 16.58
N LEU A 51 9.16 -10.96 15.98
CA LEU A 51 8.55 -10.92 14.64
C LEU A 51 7.23 -10.14 14.63
N GLY A 52 6.40 -10.30 15.66
CA GLY A 52 5.17 -9.51 15.84
C GLY A 52 5.44 -8.02 16.04
N LEU A 53 6.57 -7.67 16.68
CA LEU A 53 6.98 -6.28 16.83
C LEU A 53 7.33 -5.63 15.48
N LEU A 54 7.88 -6.38 14.51
CA LEU A 54 8.09 -5.87 13.15
C LEU A 54 6.77 -5.44 12.49
N MET A 55 5.72 -6.26 12.63
CA MET A 55 4.37 -5.91 12.14
C MET A 55 3.80 -4.69 12.86
N THR A 56 4.02 -4.61 14.18
CA THR A 56 3.60 -3.45 14.98
C THR A 56 4.25 -2.17 14.49
N ILE A 57 5.58 -2.19 14.28
CA ILE A 57 6.33 -1.05 13.75
C ILE A 57 5.79 -0.65 12.38
N PHE A 58 5.60 -1.61 11.48
CA PHE A 58 5.00 -1.38 10.17
C PHE A 58 3.67 -0.65 10.26
N PHE A 59 2.71 -1.16 11.05
CA PHE A 59 1.37 -0.56 11.15
C PHE A 59 1.37 0.80 11.85
N VAL A 60 2.18 1.00 12.88
CA VAL A 60 2.31 2.30 13.57
C VAL A 60 2.87 3.35 12.61
N VAL A 61 3.96 3.04 11.91
CA VAL A 61 4.54 3.94 10.91
C VAL A 61 3.55 4.21 9.79
N SER A 62 2.87 3.17 9.30
CA SER A 62 1.87 3.31 8.25
C SER A 62 0.70 4.21 8.66
N CYS A 63 0.21 4.09 9.89
CA CYS A 63 -0.84 4.95 10.43
C CYS A 63 -0.43 6.43 10.45
N ILE A 64 0.79 6.72 10.94
CA ILE A 64 1.32 8.09 10.98
C ILE A 64 1.45 8.66 9.56
N VAL A 65 2.02 7.87 8.64
CA VAL A 65 2.21 8.31 7.25
C VAL A 65 0.88 8.46 6.52
N GLN A 66 -0.13 7.64 6.84
CA GLN A 66 -1.47 7.76 6.29
C GLN A 66 -2.17 9.05 6.70
N ALA A 67 -2.05 9.45 7.96
CA ALA A 67 -2.56 10.75 8.40
C ALA A 67 -1.84 11.92 7.70
N ALA A 68 -0.53 11.82 7.49
CA ALA A 68 0.26 12.87 6.86
C ALA A 68 0.09 12.94 5.32
N SER A 69 -0.07 11.79 4.66
CA SER A 69 -0.04 11.69 3.20
C SER A 69 -1.29 12.30 2.56
N GLY A 70 -2.44 12.35 3.24
CA GLY A 70 -3.62 13.08 2.78
C GLY A 70 -3.31 14.54 2.46
N PHE A 71 -2.64 15.26 3.38
CA PHE A 71 -2.22 16.65 3.14
C PHE A 71 -1.20 16.79 2.02
N LEU A 72 -0.33 15.78 1.85
CA LEU A 72 0.67 15.79 0.79
C LEU A 72 0.00 15.64 -0.59
N VAL A 73 -0.99 14.75 -0.68
CA VAL A 73 -1.79 14.54 -1.89
C VAL A 73 -2.51 15.82 -2.30
N ASP A 74 -3.08 16.56 -1.34
CA ASP A 74 -3.74 17.84 -1.61
C ASP A 74 -2.78 18.89 -2.19
N ARG A 75 -1.49 18.83 -1.83
CA ARG A 75 -0.48 19.82 -2.27
C ARG A 75 0.18 19.50 -3.61
N ILE A 76 0.60 18.25 -3.82
CA ILE A 76 1.40 17.85 -4.99
C ILE A 76 0.68 16.86 -5.92
N GLY A 77 -0.55 16.48 -5.56
CA GLY A 77 -1.39 15.57 -6.33
C GLY A 77 -1.14 14.09 -6.02
N ALA A 78 -2.15 13.28 -6.31
CA ALA A 78 -2.18 11.84 -6.03
C ALA A 78 -1.06 11.03 -6.74
N ARG A 79 -0.78 11.32 -8.01
CA ARG A 79 0.14 10.54 -8.84
C ARG A 79 1.59 10.48 -8.31
N PRO A 80 2.29 11.61 -8.07
CA PRO A 80 3.66 11.55 -7.58
C PRO A 80 3.76 10.89 -6.20
N VAL A 81 2.74 11.09 -5.34
CA VAL A 81 2.68 10.47 -4.02
C VAL A 81 2.52 8.95 -4.16
N LEU A 82 1.65 8.46 -5.05
CA LEU A 82 1.51 7.02 -5.33
C LEU A 82 2.84 6.38 -5.76
N PHE A 83 3.54 7.00 -6.71
CA PHE A 83 4.83 6.49 -7.19
C PHE A 83 5.89 6.46 -6.09
N ALA A 84 5.89 7.44 -5.18
CA ALA A 84 6.76 7.41 -4.01
C ALA A 84 6.43 6.22 -3.10
N GLY A 85 5.14 5.93 -2.86
CA GLY A 85 4.72 4.76 -2.08
C GLY A 85 5.16 3.43 -2.67
N VAL A 86 4.96 3.24 -3.98
CA VAL A 86 5.43 2.05 -4.70
C VAL A 86 6.97 1.94 -4.65
N GLY A 87 7.68 3.06 -4.83
CA GLY A 87 9.15 3.09 -4.72
C GLY A 87 9.66 2.71 -3.33
N LEU A 88 8.98 3.16 -2.27
CA LEU A 88 9.29 2.80 -0.89
C LEU A 88 9.06 1.31 -0.63
N LEU A 89 7.98 0.72 -1.14
CA LEU A 89 7.76 -0.73 -1.02
C LEU A 89 8.84 -1.53 -1.74
N ALA A 90 9.25 -1.11 -2.94
CA ALA A 90 10.36 -1.73 -3.66
C ALA A 90 11.68 -1.63 -2.88
N LEU A 91 11.95 -0.47 -2.28
CA LEU A 91 13.12 -0.27 -1.42
C LEU A 91 13.08 -1.15 -0.16
N ALA A 92 11.90 -1.30 0.45
CA ALA A 92 11.71 -2.20 1.58
C ALA A 92 11.97 -3.66 1.18
N ALA A 93 11.51 -4.07 -0.01
CA ALA A 93 11.74 -5.42 -0.54
C ALA A 93 13.23 -5.73 -0.68
N LEU A 94 13.99 -4.80 -1.26
CA LEU A 94 15.45 -4.89 -1.38
C LEU A 94 16.13 -4.88 -0.01
N THR A 95 15.61 -4.11 0.94
CA THR A 95 16.14 -4.07 2.30
C THR A 95 15.93 -5.41 3.02
N TYR A 96 14.75 -6.03 2.89
CA TYR A 96 14.48 -7.35 3.43
C TYR A 96 15.31 -8.44 2.76
N SER A 97 15.47 -8.40 1.44
CA SER A 97 16.24 -9.43 0.72
C SER A 97 17.72 -9.47 1.12
N GLN A 98 18.26 -8.33 1.57
CA GLN A 98 19.65 -8.19 2.02
C GLN A 98 19.79 -8.26 3.54
N SER A 99 18.71 -8.55 4.27
CA SER A 99 18.71 -8.51 5.74
C SER A 99 19.59 -9.60 6.34
N ASN A 100 20.44 -9.21 7.30
CA ASN A 100 21.38 -10.08 8.00
C ASN A 100 21.16 -10.09 9.52
N GLY A 101 20.03 -9.54 9.98
CA GLY A 101 19.70 -9.46 11.38
C GLY A 101 18.51 -8.55 11.65
N TYR A 102 18.13 -8.47 12.94
CA TYR A 102 16.89 -7.83 13.37
C TYR A 102 16.82 -6.34 13.01
N ALA A 103 17.94 -5.62 13.13
CA ALA A 103 17.98 -4.18 12.83
C ALA A 103 17.63 -3.88 11.36
N MET A 104 18.09 -4.70 10.40
CA MET A 104 17.73 -4.54 8.99
C MET A 104 16.27 -4.88 8.72
N LEU A 105 15.70 -5.86 9.44
CA LEU A 105 14.28 -6.15 9.37
C LEU A 105 13.44 -4.99 9.92
N VAL A 106 13.85 -4.39 11.04
CA VAL A 106 13.19 -3.19 11.58
C VAL A 106 13.25 -2.03 10.59
N LEU A 107 14.42 -1.80 9.97
CA LEU A 107 14.57 -0.78 8.92
C LEU A 107 13.62 -1.06 7.74
N GLY A 108 13.57 -2.31 7.27
CA GLY A 108 12.63 -2.73 6.25
C GLY A 108 11.17 -2.48 6.64
N ALA A 109 10.80 -2.75 7.89
CA ALA A 109 9.44 -2.54 8.41
C ALA A 109 9.06 -1.05 8.45
N VAL A 110 10.00 -0.18 8.84
CA VAL A 110 9.80 1.27 8.81
C VAL A 110 9.61 1.77 7.37
N ILE A 111 10.50 1.37 6.44
CA ILE A 111 10.41 1.77 5.03
C ILE A 111 9.09 1.26 4.41
N ALA A 112 8.74 0.00 4.67
CA ALA A 112 7.50 -0.60 4.20
C ALA A 112 6.27 0.12 4.78
N GLY A 113 6.28 0.46 6.07
CA GLY A 113 5.21 1.22 6.72
C GLY A 113 5.00 2.58 6.07
N CYS A 114 6.11 3.29 5.77
CA CYS A 114 6.07 4.54 5.02
C CYS A 114 5.46 4.36 3.62
N GLY A 115 5.84 3.30 2.90
CA GLY A 115 5.25 2.97 1.60
C GLY A 115 3.75 2.68 1.71
N ASN A 116 3.35 1.81 2.63
CA ASN A 116 1.96 1.38 2.80
C ASN A 116 1.03 2.53 3.23
N GLY A 117 1.51 3.44 4.07
CA GLY A 117 0.73 4.59 4.54
C GLY A 117 0.26 5.53 3.43
N ILE A 118 0.79 5.41 2.21
CA ILE A 118 0.43 6.26 1.08
C ILE A 118 -0.85 5.80 0.36
N PHE A 119 -1.14 4.50 0.34
CA PHE A 119 -2.14 3.93 -0.59
C PHE A 119 -3.56 4.42 -0.31
N HIS A 120 -4.07 4.28 0.93
CA HIS A 120 -5.46 4.66 1.22
C HIS A 120 -5.81 6.14 0.92
N PRO A 121 -5.04 7.16 1.36
CA PRO A 121 -5.42 8.56 1.12
C PRO A 121 -5.31 8.94 -0.36
N VAL A 122 -4.30 8.42 -1.06
CA VAL A 122 -4.13 8.62 -2.49
C VAL A 122 -5.27 7.97 -3.27
N ASP A 123 -5.60 6.72 -2.96
CA ASP A 123 -6.60 5.96 -3.69
C ASP A 123 -8.00 6.51 -3.48
N TYR A 124 -8.34 6.92 -2.25
CA TYR A 124 -9.61 7.60 -1.98
C TYR A 124 -9.70 8.94 -2.69
N THR A 125 -8.60 9.69 -2.78
CA THR A 125 -8.57 10.94 -3.57
C THR A 125 -8.80 10.65 -5.04
N LEU A 126 -8.14 9.64 -5.61
CA LEU A 126 -8.32 9.25 -7.01
C LEU A 126 -9.75 8.76 -7.29
N ILE A 127 -10.33 7.94 -6.40
CA ILE A 127 -11.70 7.46 -6.51
C ILE A 127 -12.66 8.66 -6.53
N ASN A 128 -12.56 9.55 -5.55
CA ASN A 128 -13.45 10.70 -5.42
C ASN A 128 -13.36 11.69 -6.58
N HIS A 129 -12.17 11.89 -7.16
CA HIS A 129 -11.97 12.88 -8.22
C HIS A 129 -12.06 12.34 -9.64
N LYS A 130 -11.89 11.03 -9.86
CA LYS A 130 -11.80 10.45 -11.21
C LYS A 130 -12.93 9.51 -11.58
N ILE A 131 -13.66 8.97 -10.61
CA ILE A 131 -14.73 8.00 -10.89
C ILE A 131 -16.07 8.72 -11.07
N SER A 132 -16.86 8.26 -12.04
CA SER A 132 -18.21 8.77 -12.26
C SER A 132 -19.11 8.53 -11.03
N PRO A 133 -19.97 9.48 -10.64
CA PRO A 133 -20.81 9.33 -9.43
C PRO A 133 -21.60 8.03 -9.33
N PRO A 134 -22.23 7.49 -10.41
CA PRO A 134 -22.94 6.21 -10.35
C PRO A 134 -22.03 5.00 -10.03
N ASN A 135 -20.72 5.12 -10.27
CA ASN A 135 -19.74 4.05 -10.13
C ASN A 135 -18.94 4.11 -8.82
N LEU A 136 -19.06 5.20 -8.05
CA LEU A 136 -18.31 5.39 -6.80
C LEU A 136 -18.48 4.24 -5.80
N PRO A 137 -19.70 3.73 -5.51
CA PRO A 137 -19.85 2.64 -4.55
C PRO A 137 -19.10 1.38 -4.99
N TYR A 138 -19.16 1.03 -6.28
CA TYR A 138 -18.45 -0.12 -6.82
C TYR A 138 -16.93 0.06 -6.77
N ALA A 139 -16.43 1.27 -7.03
CA ALA A 139 -15.01 1.57 -6.92
C ALA A 139 -14.50 1.38 -5.48
N TYR A 140 -15.25 1.86 -4.48
CA TYR A 140 -14.93 1.62 -3.07
C TYR A 140 -14.98 0.13 -2.70
N SER A 141 -15.99 -0.61 -3.16
CA SER A 141 -16.10 -2.06 -2.91
C SER A 141 -14.93 -2.84 -3.52
N ILE A 142 -14.56 -2.55 -4.78
CA ILE A 142 -13.43 -3.23 -5.44
C ILE A 142 -12.13 -2.90 -4.72
N HIS A 143 -11.90 -1.63 -4.38
CA HIS A 143 -10.71 -1.23 -3.64
C HIS A 143 -10.62 -1.96 -2.28
N GLY A 144 -11.73 -2.03 -1.52
CA GLY A 144 -11.75 -2.72 -0.22
C GLY A 144 -11.61 -4.25 -0.29
N VAL A 145 -11.96 -4.89 -1.41
CA VAL A 145 -11.72 -6.33 -1.61
C VAL A 145 -10.27 -6.61 -2.04
N THR A 146 -9.68 -5.67 -2.77
CA THR A 146 -8.33 -5.84 -3.31
C THR A 146 -7.23 -5.47 -2.32
N GLY A 147 -7.56 -4.84 -1.19
CA GLY A 147 -6.69 -4.77 -0.01
C GLY A 147 -7.45 -4.42 1.26
#